data_AF-A0A7V5RPX8-F1
#
_entry.id   AF-A0A7V5RPX8-F1
#
_cell.length_a   1.000
_cell.length_b   1.000
_cell.length_c   1.000
_cell.angle_alpha   90.00
_cell.angle_beta   90.00
_cell.angle_gamma   90.00
#
_symmetry.space_group_name_H-M   'P 1'
#
loop_
_entity.id
_entity.type
_entity.pdbx_description
1 polymer ?
#
loop_
_entity_poly.entity_id
_entity_poly.type
_entity_poly.pdbx_seq_one_letter_code
_entity_poly.pdbx_strand_id
1 'polypeptide(L)'
;MESQSLLLSPEKKQEKMKLAQQKAMEVERFKYEKLGPQGELYKKQAELLQPVIDKINAAIKKVGEEEGYDMIFDGSAGILYANPGMDITQKVLDELNSGKSKK
;
A
#
# COMPACT_ATOMS: atom_id res chain seq x y z
N MET A 1 -11.81 58.93 16.56
CA MET A 1 -12.27 57.59 16.13
C MET A 1 -11.07 56.72 15.75
N GLU A 2 -10.01 56.74 16.56
CA GLU A 2 -8.76 56.05 16.27
C GLU A 2 -8.19 55.56 17.61
N SER A 3 -8.25 54.25 17.87
CA SER A 3 -7.43 53.55 18.90
C SER A 3 -7.95 52.14 19.25
N GLN A 4 -9.07 51.67 18.69
CA GLN A 4 -9.49 50.27 18.84
C GLN A 4 -8.91 49.34 17.75
N SER A 5 -7.99 49.87 16.94
CA SER A 5 -7.32 49.16 15.86
C SER A 5 -6.04 48.48 16.37
N LEU A 6 -6.08 47.15 16.45
CA LEU A 6 -4.98 46.22 16.13
C LEU A 6 -4.01 45.69 17.20
N LEU A 7 -4.05 46.10 18.46
CA LEU A 7 -3.21 45.46 19.48
C LEU A 7 -3.97 44.30 20.14
N LEU A 8 -3.86 43.09 19.56
CA LEU A 8 -4.09 41.87 20.34
C LEU A 8 -3.30 42.02 21.65
N SER A 9 -3.98 41.95 22.80
CA SER A 9 -3.26 41.95 24.08
C SER A 9 -2.21 40.82 24.06
N PRO A 10 -1.07 40.97 24.75
CA PRO A 10 -0.02 39.94 24.79
C PRO A 10 -0.58 38.53 25.05
N GLU A 11 -1.59 38.43 25.92
CA GLU A 11 -2.30 37.19 26.25
C GLU A 11 -3.07 36.62 25.06
N LYS A 12 -3.85 37.44 24.34
CA LYS A 12 -4.55 37.00 23.12
C LYS A 12 -3.60 36.58 22.01
N LYS A 13 -2.43 37.22 21.91
CA LYS A 13 -1.38 36.85 20.96
C LYS A 13 -0.79 35.48 21.33
N GLN A 14 -0.51 35.25 22.61
CA GLN A 14 0.01 33.98 23.12
C GLN A 14 -1.00 32.84 22.96
N GLU A 15 -2.29 33.09 23.24
CA GLU A 15 -3.38 32.12 23.03
C GLU A 15 -3.49 31.71 21.56
N LYS A 16 -3.47 32.67 20.63
CA LYS A 16 -3.47 32.40 19.20
C LYS A 16 -2.25 31.58 18.76
N MET A 17 -1.05 31.88 19.29
CA MET A 17 0.15 31.09 18.98
C MET A 17 0.03 29.65 19.48
N LYS A 18 -0.47 29.45 20.70
CA LYS A 18 -0.68 28.12 21.28
C LYS A 18 -1.68 27.31 20.46
N LEU A 19 -2.80 27.93 20.05
CA LEU A 19 -3.79 27.29 19.18
C LEU A 19 -3.19 26.93 17.82
N ALA A 20 -2.40 27.82 17.22
CA ALA A 20 -1.72 27.55 15.95
C ALA A 20 -0.75 26.36 16.07
N GLN A 21 0.01 26.29 17.17
CA GLN A 21 0.93 25.18 17.43
C GLN A 21 0.17 23.86 17.64
N GLN A 22 -0.96 23.88 18.36
CA GLN A 22 -1.81 22.70 18.53
C GLN A 22 -2.34 22.20 17.18
N LYS A 23 -2.87 23.10 16.35
CA LYS A 23 -3.34 22.75 15.01
C LYS A 23 -2.22 22.19 14.12
N ALA A 24 -1.01 22.74 14.22
CA ALA A 24 0.14 22.21 13.49
C ALA A 24 0.46 20.77 13.90
N MET A 25 0.46 20.46 15.21
CA MET A 25 0.67 19.10 15.71
C MET A 25 -0.45 18.15 15.28
N GLU A 26 -1.71 18.60 15.27
CA GLU A 26 -2.83 17.79 14.78
C GLU A 26 -2.71 17.45 13.29
N VAL A 27 -2.28 18.41 12.47
CA VAL A 27 -2.02 18.18 11.04
C VAL A 27 -0.93 17.15 10.84
N GLU A 28 0.19 17.24 11.57
CA GLU A 28 1.28 16.27 11.45
C GLU A 28 0.85 14.88 11.94
N ARG A 29 0.08 14.79 13.02
CA ARG A 29 -0.49 13.52 13.49
C ARG A 29 -1.42 12.92 12.44
N PHE A 30 -2.32 13.71 11.87
CA PHE A 30 -3.24 13.26 10.82
C PHE A 30 -2.48 12.77 9.59
N LYS A 31 -1.44 13.49 9.14
CA LYS A 31 -0.58 13.04 8.04
C LYS A 31 0.07 11.71 8.35
N TYR A 32 0.59 11.51 9.56
CA TYR A 32 1.20 10.24 9.96
C TYR A 32 0.19 9.10 10.00
N GLU A 33 -1.01 9.33 10.56
CA GLU A 33 -2.09 8.33 10.62
C GLU A 33 -2.60 7.94 9.22
N LYS A 34 -2.66 8.88 8.27
CA LYS A 34 -3.13 8.60 6.91
C LYS A 34 -2.04 8.07 5.99
N LEU A 35 -0.84 8.64 6.04
CA LEU A 35 0.24 8.49 5.04
C LEU A 35 1.55 7.94 5.61
N GLY A 36 1.65 7.74 6.93
CA GLY A 36 2.83 7.09 7.53
C GLY A 36 2.94 5.62 7.11
N PRO A 37 4.04 4.92 7.44
CA PRO A 37 4.30 3.54 6.98
C PRO A 37 3.23 2.50 7.39
N GLN A 38 2.48 2.77 8.46
CA GLN A 38 1.34 1.94 8.91
C GLN A 38 0.00 2.68 8.77
N GLY A 39 0.02 3.77 8.00
CA GLY A 39 -1.11 4.64 7.81
C GLY A 39 -2.21 3.98 6.97
N GLU A 40 -3.38 4.60 7.00
CA GLU A 40 -4.56 4.08 6.32
C GLU A 40 -4.36 3.87 4.82
N LEU A 41 -3.55 4.70 4.15
CA LEU A 41 -3.28 4.56 2.72
C LEU A 41 -2.63 3.20 2.39
N TYR A 42 -1.56 2.84 3.11
CA TYR A 42 -0.85 1.58 2.89
C TYR A 42 -1.70 0.38 3.25
N LYS A 43 -2.46 0.47 4.36
CA LYS A 43 -3.42 -0.57 4.74
C LYS A 43 -4.46 -0.79 3.65
N LYS A 44 -5.02 0.31 3.12
CA LYS A 44 -6.03 0.21 2.07
C LYS A 44 -5.46 -0.33 0.77
N GLN A 45 -4.24 0.06 0.42
CA GLN A 45 -3.54 -0.50 -0.73
C GLN A 45 -3.33 -2.01 -0.57
N ALA A 46 -2.88 -2.47 0.60
CA ALA A 46 -2.70 -3.89 0.89
C ALA A 46 -4.03 -4.65 0.81
N GLU A 47 -5.11 -4.13 1.41
CA GLU A 47 -6.46 -4.71 1.32
C GLU A 47 -6.95 -4.87 -0.12
N LEU A 48 -6.72 -3.86 -0.97
CA LEU A 48 -7.16 -3.88 -2.37
C LEU A 48 -6.31 -4.81 -3.23
N LEU A 49 -5.02 -4.95 -2.91
CA LEU A 49 -4.10 -5.84 -3.62
C LEU A 49 -4.23 -7.30 -3.18
N GLN A 50 -4.60 -7.57 -1.93
CA GLN A 50 -4.77 -8.92 -1.39
C GLN A 50 -5.59 -9.84 -2.30
N PRO A 51 -6.80 -9.48 -2.79
CA PRO A 51 -7.56 -10.35 -3.69
C PRO A 51 -6.90 -10.59 -5.05
N VAL A 52 -6.01 -9.71 -5.50
CA VAL A 52 -5.22 -9.92 -6.72
C VAL A 52 -4.11 -10.93 -6.45
N ILE A 53 -3.41 -10.79 -5.32
CA ILE A 53 -2.38 -11.72 -4.86
C ILE A 53 -2.98 -13.12 -4.66
N ASP A 54 -4.16 -13.22 -4.04
CA ASP A 54 -4.84 -14.50 -3.82
C ASP A 54 -5.17 -15.22 -5.13
N LYS A 55 -5.60 -14.47 -6.17
CA LYS A 55 -5.85 -15.05 -7.50
C LYS A 55 -4.57 -15.54 -8.17
N ILE A 56 -3.47 -14.79 -8.03
CA ILE A 56 -2.17 -15.20 -8.56
C ILE A 56 -1.70 -16.48 -7.86
N ASN A 57 -1.79 -16.54 -6.52
CA ASN A 57 -1.42 -17.72 -5.74
C ASN A 57 -2.26 -18.95 -6.10
N ALA A 58 -3.56 -18.76 -6.34
CA ALA A 58 -4.44 -19.85 -6.79
C ALA A 58 -4.03 -20.38 -8.17
N ALA A 59 -3.68 -19.49 -9.11
CA ALA A 59 -3.19 -19.87 -10.44
C ALA A 59 -1.84 -20.61 -10.36
N ILE A 60 -0.89 -20.09 -9.56
CA ILE A 60 0.40 -20.75 -9.30
C ILE A 60 0.18 -22.15 -8.74
N LYS A 61 -0.68 -22.30 -7.72
CA LYS A 61 -0.97 -23.59 -7.10
C LYS A 61 -1.56 -24.58 -8.11
N LYS A 62 -2.52 -24.15 -8.92
CA LYS A 62 -3.16 -25.01 -9.91
C LYS A 62 -2.17 -25.49 -10.98
N VAL A 63 -1.35 -24.59 -11.52
CA VAL A 63 -0.29 -24.96 -12.47
C VAL A 63 0.72 -25.91 -11.79
N GLY A 64 1.05 -25.66 -10.53
CA GLY A 64 1.86 -26.55 -9.69
C GLY A 64 1.33 -27.97 -9.64
N GLU A 65 0.03 -28.12 -9.35
CA GLU A 65 -0.64 -29.42 -9.22
C GLU A 65 -0.81 -30.13 -10.58
N GLU A 66 -1.16 -29.40 -11.63
CA GLU A 66 -1.40 -29.97 -12.97
C GLU A 66 -0.10 -30.44 -13.65
N GLU A 67 1.00 -29.70 -13.46
CA GLU A 67 2.30 -30.00 -14.07
C GLU A 67 3.21 -30.84 -13.15
N GLY A 68 2.78 -31.10 -11.92
CA GLY A 68 3.53 -31.93 -10.95
C GLY A 68 4.77 -31.24 -10.38
N TYR A 69 4.74 -29.93 -10.18
CA TYR A 69 5.84 -29.20 -9.54
C TYR A 69 5.79 -29.36 -8.01
N ASP A 70 6.88 -29.85 -7.42
CA ASP A 70 7.02 -29.91 -5.95
C ASP A 70 7.25 -28.52 -5.33
N MET A 71 7.90 -27.61 -6.09
CA MET A 71 8.24 -26.26 -5.64
C MET A 71 8.23 -25.28 -6.82
N ILE A 72 7.77 -24.05 -6.56
CA ILE A 72 7.83 -22.92 -7.50
C ILE A 72 8.53 -21.77 -6.78
N PHE A 73 9.56 -21.19 -7.40
CA PHE A 73 10.33 -20.09 -6.84
C PHE A 73 10.00 -18.79 -7.55
N ASP A 74 9.98 -17.70 -6.78
CA ASP A 74 9.91 -16.34 -7.33
C ASP A 74 11.25 -16.00 -8.00
N GLY A 75 11.22 -15.66 -9.29
CA GLY A 75 12.39 -15.28 -10.07
C GLY A 75 13.13 -14.04 -9.52
N SER A 76 12.44 -13.21 -8.73
CA SER A 76 13.04 -12.06 -8.06
C SER A 76 13.84 -12.43 -6.79
N ALA A 77 13.72 -13.67 -6.29
CA ALA A 77 14.27 -14.11 -5.01
C ALA A 77 15.80 -14.35 -5.00
N GLY A 78 16.56 -13.61 -5.78
CA GLY A 78 18.03 -13.73 -5.82
C GLY A 78 18.52 -15.06 -6.40
N ILE A 79 17.77 -15.65 -7.33
CA ILE A 79 18.18 -16.84 -8.07
C ILE A 79 19.38 -16.47 -8.95
N LEU A 80 20.55 -17.06 -8.69
CA LEU A 80 21.78 -16.77 -9.43
C LEU A 80 21.78 -17.36 -10.85
N TYR A 81 21.13 -18.50 -11.02
CA TYR A 81 20.95 -19.16 -12.31
C TYR A 81 19.72 -20.08 -12.26
N ALA A 82 18.88 -19.99 -13.29
CA ALA A 82 17.84 -20.96 -13.60
C ALA A 82 17.83 -21.19 -15.11
N ASN A 83 17.52 -22.41 -15.53
CA ASN A 83 17.32 -22.68 -16.95
C ASN A 83 16.07 -21.91 -17.42
N PRO A 84 16.13 -21.12 -18.52
CA PRO A 84 14.96 -20.40 -19.03
C PRO A 84 13.73 -21.27 -19.30
N GLY A 85 13.94 -22.56 -19.62
CA GLY A 85 12.85 -23.53 -19.78
C GLY A 85 12.11 -23.90 -18.49
N MET A 86 12.62 -23.48 -17.32
CA MET A 86 11.94 -23.62 -16.03
C MET A 86 11.02 -22.43 -15.71
N ASP A 87 11.05 -21.36 -16.52
CA ASP A 87 10.15 -20.22 -16.34
C ASP A 87 8.72 -20.61 -16.76
N ILE A 88 7.83 -20.66 -15.77
CA ILE A 88 6.42 -21.00 -15.94
C ILE A 88 5.50 -19.77 -15.93
N THR A 89 6.05 -18.56 -15.96
CA THR A 89 5.29 -17.30 -15.85
C THR A 89 4.14 -17.25 -16.85
N GLN A 90 4.40 -17.65 -18.11
CA GLN A 90 3.36 -17.65 -19.14
C GLN A 90 2.22 -18.64 -18.83
N LYS A 91 2.55 -19.85 -18.34
CA LYS A 91 1.53 -20.85 -17.96
C LYS A 91 0.63 -20.31 -16.85
N VAL A 92 1.22 -19.67 -15.84
CA VAL A 92 0.47 -19.05 -14.74
C VAL A 92 -0.41 -17.89 -15.24
N LEU A 93 0.09 -17.06 -16.17
CA LEU A 93 -0.69 -15.99 -16.78
C LEU A 93 -1.87 -16.53 -17.60
N ASP A 94 -1.67 -17.60 -18.35
CA ASP A 94 -2.71 -18.25 -19.14
C ASP A 94 -3.80 -18.82 -18.22
N GLU A 95 -3.42 -19.49 -17.13
CA GLU A 95 -4.37 -19.98 -16.13
C GLU A 95 -5.16 -18.83 -15.47
N LEU A 96 -4.46 -17.76 -15.07
CA LEU A 96 -5.08 -16.58 -14.45
C LEU A 96 -6.11 -15.90 -15.38
N ASN A 97 -5.86 -15.93 -16.70
CA ASN A 97 -6.76 -15.38 -17.69
C ASN A 97 -7.91 -16.33 -18.06
N SER A 98 -7.69 -17.65 -18.04
CA SER A 98 -8.73 -18.64 -18.32
C SER A 98 -9.89 -18.56 -17.32
N GLY A 99 -9.59 -18.25 -16.05
CA GLY A 99 -10.58 -17.99 -15.01
C GLY A 99 -11.45 -16.74 -15.24
N LYS A 100 -11.02 -15.80 -16.08
CA LYS A 100 -11.81 -14.61 -16.47
C LYS A 100 -12.85 -14.92 -17.55
N SER A 101 -12.58 -15.92 -18.40
CA SER A 101 -13.43 -16.28 -19.54
C SER A 101 -14.57 -17.27 -19.21
N LYS A 102 -14.60 -17.83 -18.00
CA LYS A 102 -15.67 -18.73 -17.52
C LYS A 102 -16.83 -18.00 -16.82
N LYS A 103 -17.04 -16.72 -17.11
CA LYS A 103 -18.13 -15.91 -16.52
C LYS A 103 -19.05 -15.35 -17.59
#